data_AF-A0AAW9BRI0-F1
#
_entry.id   AF-A0AAW9BRI0-F1
#
_cell.length_a   1.000
_cell.length_b   1.000
_cell.length_c   1.000
_cell.angle_alpha   90.00
_cell.angle_beta   90.00
_cell.angle_gamma   90.00
#
_symmetry.space_group_name_H-M   'P 1'
#
loop_
_entity.id
_entity.type
_entity.pdbx_description
1 polymer ?
#
loop_
_entity_poly.entity_id
_entity_poly.type
_entity_poly.pdbx_seq_one_letter_code
_entity_poly.pdbx_strand_id
1 'polypeptide(L)'
;MHRWLASLLLFFSCSTIACQLTASTPSIQFGSVSSFTVSSTQQQSSAQPHAGITCDFSTLVSLLSGDYVSVIFTSLNGGQMTTQGDASSIINYQIFGDSSLSEEYVFGQLHTFTDTDLLDLLGLFGDQVEFPLYARTGAGSNLSAGTYTDQIMASWDWNYCKGVGLPGVCIIRNEGSAQSTIT
;
A
#
# COMPACT_ATOMS: atom_id res chain seq x y z
N MET A 1 47.82 -14.51 34.13
CA MET A 1 47.58 -15.73 33.34
C MET A 1 46.13 -15.70 32.89
N HIS A 2 45.92 -15.68 31.57
CA HIS A 2 44.74 -16.05 30.76
C HIS A 2 43.39 -16.15 31.51
N ARG A 3 42.30 -15.56 31.01
CA ARG A 3 41.67 -15.96 29.74
C ARG A 3 40.72 -14.87 29.24
N TRP A 4 40.90 -14.51 27.97
CA TRP A 4 39.92 -13.88 27.10
C TRP A 4 38.52 -14.51 27.26
N LEU A 5 37.49 -13.69 27.48
CA LEU A 5 36.13 -14.00 27.02
C LEU A 5 35.79 -13.05 25.88
N ALA A 6 36.21 -13.46 24.69
CA ALA A 6 35.61 -13.05 23.45
C ALA A 6 34.37 -13.92 23.23
N SER A 7 33.19 -13.31 23.21
CA SER A 7 32.12 -13.68 22.28
C SER A 7 31.04 -12.61 22.35
N LEU A 8 31.29 -11.61 21.52
CA LEU A 8 30.34 -10.79 20.78
C LEU A 8 29.05 -11.59 20.46
N LEU A 9 28.09 -11.56 21.39
CA LEU A 9 26.69 -11.84 21.12
C LEU A 9 26.14 -10.65 20.34
N LEU A 10 26.53 -10.57 19.06
CA LEU A 10 25.69 -9.95 18.05
C LEU A 10 24.42 -10.78 18.01
N PHE A 11 23.42 -10.36 18.79
CA PHE A 11 22.04 -10.69 18.53
C PHE A 11 21.73 -10.17 17.12
N PHE A 12 22.04 -10.99 16.12
CA PHE A 12 21.29 -10.99 14.87
C PHE A 12 19.85 -11.28 15.31
N SER A 13 19.07 -10.23 15.49
CA SER A 13 17.62 -10.34 15.45
C SER A 13 17.31 -10.98 14.11
N CYS A 14 17.07 -12.29 14.12
CA CYS A 14 16.42 -12.98 13.03
C CYS A 14 15.01 -12.36 12.99
N SER A 15 14.88 -11.26 12.25
CA SER A 15 13.60 -10.66 11.92
C SER A 15 12.86 -11.74 11.14
N THR A 16 11.99 -12.47 11.81
CA THR A 16 11.10 -13.41 11.15
C THR A 16 10.17 -12.56 10.29
N ILE A 17 10.38 -12.57 8.97
CA ILE A 17 9.94 -11.51 8.07
C ILE A 17 8.44 -11.28 8.21
N ALA A 18 8.12 -10.03 8.58
CA ALA A 18 6.80 -9.45 8.74
C ALA A 18 6.33 -8.85 7.41
N CYS A 19 5.22 -8.12 7.44
CA CYS A 19 5.06 -7.05 6.45
C CYS A 19 6.23 -6.08 6.58
N GLN A 20 6.84 -5.75 5.44
CA GLN A 20 7.97 -4.85 5.35
C GLN A 20 7.66 -3.72 4.39
N LEU A 21 8.11 -2.51 4.71
CA LEU A 21 8.17 -1.42 3.76
C LEU A 21 9.20 -1.75 2.67
N THR A 22 8.71 -2.08 1.48
CA THR A 22 9.51 -2.47 0.31
C THR A 22 9.60 -1.33 -0.71
N ALA A 23 8.66 -0.37 -0.67
CA ALA A 23 8.70 0.86 -1.44
C ALA A 23 8.26 2.07 -0.60
N SER A 24 9.21 2.91 -0.18
CA SER A 24 8.91 4.13 0.58
C SER A 24 8.28 5.23 -0.27
N THR A 25 8.61 5.28 -1.57
CA THR A 25 8.13 6.30 -2.51
C THR A 25 7.65 5.68 -3.82
N PRO A 26 6.51 4.95 -3.83
CA PRO A 26 5.90 4.50 -5.08
C PRO A 26 5.50 5.68 -5.95
N SER A 27 5.31 5.44 -7.25
CA SER A 27 4.76 6.47 -8.15
C SER A 27 3.62 5.96 -9.01
N ILE A 28 2.65 6.83 -9.29
CA ILE A 28 1.56 6.60 -10.24
C ILE A 28 1.72 7.60 -11.38
N GLN A 29 1.99 7.11 -12.59
CA GLN A 29 2.19 7.97 -13.75
C GLN A 29 1.08 7.78 -14.78
N PHE A 30 0.24 8.80 -14.97
CA PHE A 30 -0.78 8.82 -16.02
C PHE A 30 -0.21 9.16 -17.41
N GLY A 31 1.04 9.62 -17.48
CA GLY A 31 1.72 10.00 -18.72
C GLY A 31 1.39 11.41 -19.22
N SER A 32 1.87 11.72 -20.42
CA SER A 32 1.70 13.03 -21.07
C SER A 32 0.56 12.97 -22.09
N VAL A 33 -0.54 13.65 -21.79
CA VAL A 33 -1.77 13.68 -22.59
C VAL A 33 -2.22 15.12 -22.82
N SER A 34 -2.94 15.35 -23.93
CA SER A 34 -3.45 16.70 -24.22
C SER A 34 -4.58 17.09 -23.27
N SER A 35 -4.72 18.38 -22.93
CA SER A 35 -5.80 18.87 -22.07
C SER A 35 -7.20 18.50 -22.58
N PHE A 36 -7.39 18.40 -23.91
CA PHE A 36 -8.64 17.97 -24.53
C PHE A 36 -8.93 16.48 -24.33
N THR A 37 -7.89 15.66 -24.27
CA THR A 37 -8.02 14.22 -24.02
C THR A 37 -8.34 13.97 -22.55
N VAL A 38 -7.67 14.66 -21.63
CA VAL A 38 -7.95 14.55 -20.19
C VAL A 38 -9.37 15.01 -19.85
N SER A 39 -9.90 15.99 -20.60
CA SER A 39 -11.27 16.47 -20.37
C SER A 39 -12.37 15.56 -20.90
N SER A 40 -12.06 14.63 -21.79
CA SER A 40 -13.05 13.75 -22.44
C SER A 40 -12.87 12.27 -22.13
N THR A 41 -11.67 11.86 -21.72
CA THR A 41 -11.29 10.47 -21.50
C THR A 41 -10.59 10.33 -20.16
N GLN A 42 -11.08 9.41 -19.33
CA GLN A 42 -10.45 9.05 -18.06
C GLN A 42 -9.09 8.38 -18.33
N GLN A 43 -8.07 8.76 -17.56
CA GLN A 43 -6.77 8.13 -17.60
C GLN A 43 -6.66 7.16 -16.43
N GLN A 44 -6.01 6.02 -16.64
CA GLN A 44 -5.83 4.99 -15.64
C GLN A 44 -4.35 4.64 -15.53
N SER A 45 -3.90 4.37 -14.32
CA SER A 45 -2.53 3.91 -14.05
C SER A 45 -2.51 3.14 -12.73
N SER A 46 -1.34 2.61 -12.37
CA SER A 46 -1.13 1.87 -11.14
C SER A 46 0.15 2.31 -10.45
N ALA A 47 0.21 2.15 -9.13
CA ALA A 47 1.41 2.39 -8.36
C ALA A 47 2.49 1.42 -8.79
N GLN A 48 3.71 1.92 -8.95
CA GLN A 48 4.89 1.13 -9.22
C GLN A 48 5.91 1.31 -8.08
N PRO A 49 6.41 0.22 -7.47
CA PRO A 49 6.07 -1.18 -7.78
C PRO A 49 4.68 -1.60 -7.26
N HIS A 50 4.24 -1.08 -6.12
CA HIS A 50 2.94 -1.37 -5.47
C HIS A 50 2.68 -0.29 -4.39
N ALA A 51 1.70 -0.45 -3.51
CA ALA A 51 1.28 0.58 -2.53
C ALA A 51 2.24 0.82 -1.34
N GLY A 52 3.40 0.15 -1.31
CA GLY A 52 4.50 0.48 -0.40
C GLY A 52 5.00 -0.65 0.49
N ILE A 53 4.13 -1.59 0.88
CA ILE A 53 4.53 -2.76 1.68
C ILE A 53 4.39 -4.07 0.90
N THR A 54 5.16 -5.07 1.32
CA THR A 54 5.00 -6.47 0.95
C THR A 54 4.92 -7.29 2.24
N CYS A 55 3.93 -8.18 2.33
CA CYS A 55 3.77 -9.10 3.45
C CYS A 55 4.23 -10.50 3.06
N ASP A 56 5.19 -11.05 3.82
CA ASP A 56 5.59 -12.44 3.68
C ASP A 56 4.75 -13.31 4.62
N PHE A 57 4.00 -14.22 4.01
CA PHE A 57 3.08 -15.13 4.66
C PHE A 57 3.53 -16.60 4.57
N SER A 58 4.75 -16.87 4.11
CA SER A 58 5.32 -18.24 4.01
C SER A 58 5.34 -19.02 5.32
N THR A 59 5.22 -18.33 6.45
CA THR A 59 5.18 -18.93 7.79
C THR A 59 3.81 -18.85 8.45
N LEU A 60 2.76 -18.44 7.72
CA LEU A 60 1.39 -18.56 8.19
C LEU A 60 1.05 -20.03 8.36
N VAL A 61 0.81 -20.42 9.61
CA VAL A 61 0.31 -21.76 9.94
C VAL A 61 -1.20 -21.83 9.71
N SER A 62 -1.92 -20.73 9.97
CA SER A 62 -3.33 -20.53 9.62
C SER A 62 -3.70 -19.06 9.80
N LEU A 63 -4.55 -18.51 8.93
CA LEU A 63 -5.27 -17.27 9.20
C LEU A 63 -6.33 -17.56 10.27
N LEU A 64 -6.21 -16.88 11.40
CA LEU A 64 -7.15 -16.99 12.51
C LEU A 64 -8.07 -15.77 12.54
N SER A 65 -9.27 -15.96 13.07
CA SER A 65 -10.22 -14.87 13.27
C SER A 65 -9.57 -13.69 14.01
N GLY A 66 -9.54 -12.53 13.37
CA GLY A 66 -8.96 -11.30 13.91
C GLY A 66 -7.54 -10.99 13.42
N ASP A 67 -7.00 -11.77 12.49
CA ASP A 67 -5.83 -11.38 11.71
C ASP A 67 -6.23 -10.31 10.67
N TYR A 68 -5.41 -9.28 10.53
CA TYR A 68 -5.69 -8.18 9.61
C TYR A 68 -4.44 -7.52 9.06
N VAL A 69 -4.60 -6.96 7.87
CA VAL A 69 -3.78 -5.86 7.36
C VAL A 69 -4.72 -4.71 7.06
N SER A 70 -4.33 -3.49 7.38
CA SER A 70 -5.17 -2.32 7.16
C SER A 70 -4.36 -1.14 6.64
N VAL A 71 -5.04 -0.25 5.93
CA VAL A 71 -4.44 0.95 5.34
C VAL A 71 -5.40 2.13 5.40
N ILE A 72 -4.85 3.31 5.68
CA ILE A 72 -5.51 4.58 5.45
C ILE A 72 -4.71 5.34 4.38
N PHE A 73 -5.36 5.66 3.27
CA PHE A 73 -4.81 6.55 2.26
C PHE A 73 -5.21 7.99 2.54
N THR A 74 -4.24 8.89 2.66
CA THR A 74 -4.47 10.32 2.88
C THR A 74 -3.83 11.10 1.74
N SER A 75 -4.64 11.77 0.92
CA SER A 75 -4.13 12.68 -0.09
C SER A 75 -3.87 14.07 0.51
N LEU A 76 -2.75 14.69 0.12
CA LEU A 76 -2.41 16.06 0.50
C LEU A 76 -3.44 17.08 0.02
N ASN A 77 -4.05 16.83 -1.14
CA ASN A 77 -5.03 17.70 -1.77
C ASN A 77 -6.44 17.08 -1.85
N GLY A 78 -6.75 16.06 -1.06
CA GLY A 78 -8.08 15.44 -1.00
C GLY A 78 -8.52 14.73 -2.30
N GLY A 79 -7.60 14.10 -3.01
CA GLY A 79 -7.86 13.40 -4.28
C GLY A 79 -7.85 14.31 -5.49
N GLN A 80 -7.07 15.40 -5.41
CA GLN A 80 -6.98 16.42 -6.45
C GLN A 80 -5.52 16.62 -6.87
N MET A 81 -5.22 16.39 -8.14
CA MET A 81 -3.93 16.80 -8.69
C MET A 81 -4.00 18.27 -9.09
N THR A 82 -2.97 19.02 -8.71
CA THR A 82 -2.84 20.47 -8.96
C THR A 82 -1.56 20.78 -9.72
N THR A 83 -1.49 21.96 -10.34
CA THR A 83 -0.31 22.43 -11.09
C THR A 83 0.21 23.75 -10.50
N GLN A 84 1.54 23.93 -10.47
CA GLN A 84 2.18 25.11 -9.84
C GLN A 84 1.88 26.45 -10.55
N GLY A 85 1.32 26.43 -11.76
CA GLY A 85 1.00 27.65 -12.53
C GLY A 85 -0.45 28.11 -12.43
N ASP A 86 -1.36 27.27 -11.92
CA ASP A 86 -2.79 27.54 -11.86
C ASP A 86 -3.48 26.59 -10.86
N ALA A 87 -3.65 27.05 -9.63
CA ALA A 87 -4.31 26.26 -8.59
C ALA A 87 -5.81 26.02 -8.84
N SER A 88 -6.43 26.73 -9.79
CA SER A 88 -7.83 26.50 -10.18
C SER A 88 -7.98 25.38 -11.21
N SER A 89 -6.90 25.06 -11.92
CA SER A 89 -6.83 23.89 -12.77
C SER A 89 -6.63 22.63 -11.92
N ILE A 90 -7.69 21.82 -11.80
CA ILE A 90 -7.71 20.62 -10.95
C ILE A 90 -8.11 19.39 -11.77
N ILE A 91 -7.41 18.29 -11.52
CA ILE A 91 -7.82 16.95 -11.99
C ILE A 91 -8.16 16.12 -10.76
N ASN A 92 -9.44 15.84 -10.56
CA ASN A 92 -9.87 14.90 -9.52
C ASN A 92 -9.47 13.47 -9.92
N TYR A 93 -9.14 12.64 -8.95
CA TYR A 93 -8.88 11.23 -9.19
C TYR A 93 -9.36 10.36 -8.02
N GLN A 94 -9.56 9.09 -8.31
CA GLN A 94 -9.93 8.06 -7.36
C GLN A 94 -8.86 6.97 -7.36
N ILE A 95 -8.76 6.24 -6.24
CA ILE A 95 -7.84 5.12 -6.09
C ILE A 95 -8.61 3.83 -5.79
N PHE A 96 -8.05 2.70 -6.19
CA PHE A 96 -8.71 1.41 -6.17
C PHE A 96 -7.78 0.27 -5.78
N GLY A 97 -8.34 -0.77 -5.18
CA GLY A 97 -7.64 -2.00 -4.82
C GLY A 97 -7.42 -2.96 -5.98
N ASP A 98 -8.14 -2.80 -7.08
CA ASP A 98 -8.13 -3.78 -8.16
C ASP A 98 -8.06 -3.13 -9.55
N SER A 99 -7.56 -3.89 -10.52
CA SER A 99 -7.38 -3.41 -11.90
C SER A 99 -8.69 -3.16 -12.65
N SER A 100 -9.82 -3.74 -12.21
CA SER A 100 -11.15 -3.50 -12.79
C SER A 100 -11.81 -2.24 -12.24
N LEU A 101 -11.22 -1.62 -11.21
CA LEU A 101 -11.71 -0.43 -10.52
C LEU A 101 -13.09 -0.62 -9.89
N SER A 102 -13.30 -1.79 -9.29
CA SER A 102 -14.54 -2.17 -8.62
C SER A 102 -14.50 -1.87 -7.12
N GLU A 103 -13.31 -1.89 -6.52
CA GLU A 103 -13.06 -1.64 -5.10
C GLU A 103 -12.39 -0.27 -4.91
N GLU A 104 -13.20 0.74 -4.63
CA GLU A 104 -12.70 2.10 -4.40
C GLU A 104 -12.14 2.27 -2.98
N TYR A 105 -10.90 2.75 -2.89
CA TYR A 105 -10.32 3.20 -1.62
C TYR A 105 -10.62 4.68 -1.40
N VAL A 106 -11.64 4.96 -0.59
CA VAL A 106 -11.98 6.34 -0.22
C VAL A 106 -10.88 6.93 0.68
N PHE A 107 -10.37 8.12 0.31
CA PHE A 107 -9.37 8.83 1.12
C PHE A 107 -9.86 9.12 2.54
N GLY A 108 -8.97 8.97 3.50
CA GLY A 108 -9.23 9.19 4.93
C GLY A 108 -10.05 8.08 5.60
N GLN A 109 -10.49 7.06 4.87
CA GLN A 109 -11.15 5.88 5.43
C GLN A 109 -10.15 4.76 5.70
N LEU A 110 -10.47 3.95 6.72
CA LEU A 110 -9.74 2.72 7.04
C LEU A 110 -10.22 1.60 6.13
N HIS A 111 -9.31 1.06 5.33
CA HIS A 111 -9.53 -0.13 4.52
C HIS A 111 -8.85 -1.31 5.21
N THR A 112 -9.56 -2.43 5.38
CA THR A 112 -9.05 -3.58 6.12
C THR A 112 -9.19 -4.84 5.29
N PHE A 113 -8.07 -5.52 5.09
CA PHE A 113 -7.95 -6.83 4.47
C PHE A 113 -8.05 -7.88 5.58
N THR A 114 -9.09 -8.70 5.50
CA THR A 114 -9.40 -9.75 6.47
C THR A 114 -9.13 -11.14 5.87
N ASP A 115 -9.50 -12.20 6.58
CA ASP A 115 -9.18 -13.59 6.24
C ASP A 115 -9.43 -13.95 4.77
N THR A 116 -10.60 -13.60 4.21
CA THR A 116 -10.92 -13.91 2.81
C THR A 116 -10.09 -13.10 1.83
N ASP A 117 -9.91 -11.80 2.12
CA ASP A 117 -9.18 -10.88 1.25
C ASP A 117 -7.69 -11.24 1.20
N LEU A 118 -7.14 -11.62 2.36
CA LEU A 118 -5.76 -12.10 2.48
C LEU A 118 -5.58 -13.47 1.80
N LEU A 119 -6.56 -14.38 1.89
CA LEU A 119 -6.52 -15.65 1.16
C LEU A 119 -6.57 -15.45 -0.36
N ASP A 120 -7.40 -14.53 -0.84
CA ASP A 120 -7.48 -14.20 -2.27
C ASP A 120 -6.15 -13.60 -2.75
N LEU A 121 -5.56 -12.69 -1.98
CA LEU A 121 -4.24 -12.13 -2.27
C LEU A 121 -3.14 -13.20 -2.27
N LEU A 122 -3.16 -14.15 -1.33
CA LEU A 122 -2.25 -15.31 -1.30
C LEU A 122 -2.41 -16.18 -2.55
N GLY A 123 -3.64 -16.40 -3.00
CA GLY A 123 -3.93 -17.15 -4.22
C GLY A 123 -3.38 -16.47 -5.49
N LEU A 124 -3.31 -15.14 -5.49
CA LEU A 124 -2.83 -14.34 -6.63
C LEU A 124 -1.30 -14.14 -6.63
N PHE A 125 -0.72 -13.84 -5.48
CA PHE A 125 0.68 -13.42 -5.35
C PHE A 125 1.60 -14.49 -4.71
N GLY A 126 1.02 -15.60 -4.24
CA GLY A 126 1.74 -16.61 -3.47
C GLY A 126 2.08 -16.11 -2.06
N ASP A 127 3.18 -16.61 -1.51
CA ASP A 127 3.56 -16.31 -0.11
C ASP A 127 4.04 -14.85 0.09
N GLN A 128 4.37 -14.12 -0.98
CA GLN A 128 4.73 -12.71 -0.92
C GLN A 128 3.59 -11.86 -1.45
N VAL A 129 2.77 -11.35 -0.53
CA VAL A 129 1.60 -10.54 -0.87
C VAL A 129 2.00 -9.09 -1.02
N GLU A 130 1.79 -8.56 -2.22
CA GLU A 130 1.87 -7.14 -2.52
C GLU A 130 0.47 -6.54 -2.54
N PHE A 131 0.37 -5.30 -2.08
CA PHE A 131 -0.91 -4.57 -2.11
C PHE A 131 -0.93 -3.64 -3.33
N PRO A 132 -1.71 -3.98 -4.37
CA PRO A 132 -1.82 -3.13 -5.53
C PRO A 132 -2.58 -1.83 -5.20
N LEU A 133 -2.30 -0.80 -5.99
CA LEU A 133 -3.03 0.46 -5.94
C LEU A 133 -3.19 0.95 -7.37
N TYR A 134 -4.43 1.08 -7.80
CA TYR A 134 -4.80 1.62 -9.10
C TYR A 134 -5.36 3.02 -8.91
N ALA A 135 -5.22 3.86 -9.93
CA ALA A 135 -5.82 5.19 -9.90
C ALA A 135 -6.48 5.49 -11.23
N ARG A 136 -7.55 6.29 -11.16
CA ARG A 136 -8.27 6.77 -12.33
C ARG A 136 -8.58 8.25 -12.19
N THR A 137 -8.27 9.02 -13.23
CA THR A 137 -8.66 10.43 -13.29
C THR A 137 -10.14 10.56 -13.61
N GLY A 138 -10.78 11.55 -13.00
CA GLY A 138 -12.03 12.10 -13.51
C GLY A 138 -11.80 12.89 -14.81
N ALA A 139 -12.90 13.29 -15.46
CA ALA A 139 -12.83 14.26 -16.54
C ALA A 139 -12.51 15.64 -15.97
N GLY A 140 -11.47 16.29 -16.49
CA GLY A 140 -11.16 17.69 -16.20
C GLY A 140 -11.90 18.66 -17.12
N SER A 141 -11.93 19.96 -16.80
CA SER A 141 -12.39 20.98 -17.73
C SER A 141 -11.50 22.22 -17.63
N ASN A 142 -11.20 22.87 -18.77
CA ASN A 142 -10.38 24.08 -18.83
C ASN A 142 -9.01 23.94 -18.16
N LEU A 143 -8.34 22.81 -18.37
CA LEU A 143 -7.02 22.53 -17.81
C LEU A 143 -5.94 23.38 -18.49
N SER A 144 -5.23 24.18 -17.69
CA SER A 144 -4.00 24.82 -18.12
C SER A 144 -2.91 23.80 -18.47
N ALA A 145 -1.99 24.18 -19.34
CA ALA A 145 -0.85 23.33 -19.66
C ALA A 145 0.12 23.27 -18.47
N GLY A 146 0.47 22.07 -18.04
CA GLY A 146 1.40 21.87 -16.94
C GLY A 146 1.42 20.44 -16.41
N THR A 147 2.26 20.21 -15.41
CA THR A 147 2.32 18.94 -14.70
C THR A 147 1.36 19.01 -13.51
N TYR A 148 0.45 18.05 -13.45
CA TYR A 148 -0.51 17.90 -12.35
C TYR A 148 0.01 16.83 -11.40
N THR A 149 0.14 17.17 -10.12
CA THR A 149 0.68 16.26 -9.09
C THR A 149 -0.17 16.30 -7.83
N ASP A 150 -0.16 15.19 -7.11
CA ASP A 150 -0.64 15.09 -5.73
C ASP A 150 0.32 14.17 -4.95
N GLN A 151 0.17 14.11 -3.63
CA GLN A 151 0.89 13.15 -2.79
C GLN A 151 -0.09 12.39 -1.91
N ILE A 152 0.02 11.07 -1.91
CA ILE A 152 -0.81 10.18 -1.09
C ILE A 152 0.08 9.51 -0.06
N MET A 153 -0.24 9.71 1.21
CA MET A 153 0.35 8.96 2.30
C MET A 153 -0.48 7.69 2.54
N ALA A 154 0.13 6.52 2.40
CA ALA A 154 -0.46 5.26 2.82
C ALA A 154 0.06 4.89 4.21
N SER A 155 -0.84 4.82 5.19
CA SER A 155 -0.51 4.41 6.56
C SER A 155 -0.99 3.00 6.80
N TRP A 156 -0.04 2.06 6.89
CA TRP A 156 -0.28 0.64 7.05
C TRP A 156 -0.19 0.23 8.52
N ASP A 157 -1.07 -0.66 8.94
CA ASP A 157 -1.05 -1.35 10.23
C ASP A 157 -1.45 -2.81 10.03
N TRP A 158 -0.72 -3.73 10.66
CA TRP A 158 -1.01 -5.16 10.57
C TRP A 158 -0.88 -5.86 11.91
N ASN A 159 -1.69 -6.90 12.07
CA ASN A 159 -1.57 -7.84 13.16
C ASN A 159 -2.05 -9.21 12.66
N TYR A 160 -1.16 -10.20 12.60
CA TYR A 160 -1.56 -11.54 12.19
C TYR A 160 -0.83 -12.63 12.97
N CYS A 161 -1.47 -13.81 13.01
CA CYS A 161 -0.92 -14.95 13.70
C CYS A 161 0.13 -15.69 12.87
N LYS A 162 1.36 -15.75 13.39
CA LYS A 162 2.48 -16.45 12.75
C LYS A 162 2.76 -17.83 13.38
N GLY A 163 2.14 -18.13 14.51
CA GLY A 163 2.35 -19.40 15.22
C GLY A 163 1.11 -19.81 15.99
N VAL A 164 0.64 -21.03 15.73
CA VAL A 164 -0.54 -21.62 16.35
C VAL A 164 -0.10 -22.67 17.36
N GLY A 165 -0.56 -22.54 18.60
CA GLY A 165 -0.45 -23.55 19.65
C GLY A 165 -1.69 -24.42 19.71
N LEU A 166 -1.63 -25.57 20.37
CA LEU A 166 -2.83 -26.37 20.66
C LEU A 166 -3.71 -25.64 21.69
N PRO A 167 -5.05 -25.54 21.53
CA PRO A 167 -5.93 -26.17 20.53
C PRO A 167 -6.32 -25.26 19.33
N GLY A 168 -5.43 -24.43 18.81
CA GLY A 168 -5.70 -23.44 17.76
C GLY A 168 -5.51 -21.99 18.21
N VAL A 169 -4.84 -21.77 19.35
CA VAL A 169 -4.63 -20.44 19.91
C VAL A 169 -3.40 -19.80 19.28
N CYS A 170 -3.51 -18.53 18.87
CA CYS A 170 -2.35 -17.79 18.43
C CYS A 170 -1.37 -17.57 19.58
N ILE A 171 -0.17 -18.15 19.46
CA ILE A 171 0.89 -18.04 20.47
C ILE A 171 1.97 -17.04 20.05
N ILE A 172 2.09 -16.77 18.75
CA ILE A 172 3.07 -15.84 18.20
C ILE A 172 2.35 -14.93 17.20
N ARG A 173 2.30 -13.64 17.53
CA ARG A 173 1.79 -12.60 16.64
C ARG A 173 2.90 -11.83 15.97
N ASN A 174 2.60 -11.35 14.77
CA ASN A 174 3.40 -10.38 14.06
C ASN A 174 2.57 -9.10 13.94
N GLU A 175 3.06 -8.03 14.56
CA GLU A 175 2.40 -6.74 14.58
C GLU A 175 3.38 -5.65 14.16
N GLY A 176 2.88 -4.64 13.48
CA GLY A 176 3.69 -3.53 13.03
C GLY A 176 2.92 -2.54 12.18
N SER A 177 3.62 -1.48 11.82
CA SER A 177 3.08 -0.38 11.02
C SER A 177 4.15 0.16 10.09
N ALA A 178 3.74 0.70 8.94
CA ALA A 178 4.63 1.34 8.00
C ALA A 178 3.93 2.49 7.28
N GLN A 179 4.72 3.41 6.71
CA GLN A 179 4.21 4.49 5.90
C GLN A 179 4.98 4.59 4.58
N SER A 180 4.24 4.79 3.49
CA SER A 180 4.78 5.12 2.18
C SER A 180 4.14 6.42 1.67
N THR A 181 4.89 7.17 0.87
CA THR A 181 4.41 8.39 0.22
C THR A 181 4.40 8.17 -1.29
N ILE A 182 3.21 8.00 -1.85
CA ILE A 182 2.99 7.81 -3.28
C ILE A 182 2.88 9.19 -3.94
N THR A 183 3.52 9.37 -5.10
CA THR A 183 3.44 10.59 -5.94
C THR A 183 2.87 10.30 -7.31
#